data_AF-X0XTW7-F1
#
_entry.id   AF-X0XTW7-F1
#
_cell.length_a   1.000
_cell.length_b   1.000
_cell.length_c   1.000
_cell.angle_alpha   90.00
_cell.angle_beta   90.00
_cell.angle_gamma   90.00
#
_symmetry.space_group_name_H-M   'P 1'
#
loop_
_entity.id
_entity.type
_entity.pdbx_description
1 polymer ?
#
loop_
_entity_poly.entity_id
_entity_poly.type
_entity_poly.pdbx_seq_one_letter_code
_entity_poly.pdbx_strand_id
1 'polypeptide(L)' 'MKIAISSTGQNLDASVDARFGRCQYFIIIEPGMMEFEAIPNPSITATHGAGIQT' A
#
# COMPACT_ATOMS: atom_id res chain seq x y z
N MET A 1 -6.57 11.97 9.80
CA MET A 1 -6.93 11.81 8.37
C MET A 1 -5.90 10.86 7.83
N LYS A 2 -6.30 9.65 7.44
CA LYS A 2 -5.36 8.65 6.95
C LYS A 2 -5.05 8.87 5.48
N ILE A 3 -3.77 8.73 5.12
CA ILE A 3 -3.32 8.71 3.74
C ILE A 3 -2.79 7.32 3.45
N ALA A 4 -3.24 6.72 2.35
CA ALA A 4 -2.76 5.42 1.87
C ALA A 4 -1.82 5.61 0.67
N ILE A 5 -0.67 4.95 0.69
CA ILE A 5 0.38 5.06 -0.32
C ILE A 5 0.73 3.66 -0.83
N SER A 6 0.74 3.45 -2.14
CA SER A 6 1.26 2.23 -2.74
C SER A 6 2.78 2.20 -2.67
N SER A 7 3.34 1.15 -2.08
CA SER A 7 4.78 1.05 -1.82
C SER A 7 5.37 -0.24 -2.37
N THR A 8 6.63 -0.15 -2.77
CA THR A 8 7.49 -1.28 -3.11
C THR A 8 8.10 -1.97 -1.87
N GLY A 9 7.96 -1.37 -0.69
CA GLY A 9 8.55 -1.87 0.57
C GLY A 9 7.79 -1.43 1.82
N GLN A 10 8.31 -1.81 2.99
CA GLN A 10 7.61 -1.71 4.28
C GLN A 10 7.92 -0.43 5.07
N ASN A 11 8.68 0.50 4.50
CA ASN A 11 9.12 1.72 5.16
C ASN A 11 8.95 2.95 4.25
N LEU A 12 9.10 4.14 4.83
CA LEU A 12 8.93 5.41 4.13
C LEU A 12 10.05 5.72 3.12
N ASP A 13 11.17 5.01 3.19
CA ASP A 13 12.28 5.11 2.22
C ASP A 13 12.03 4.29 0.95
N ALA A 14 11.04 3.39 0.96
CA ALA A 14 10.68 2.60 -0.19
C ALA A 14 10.05 3.47 -1.29
N SER A 15 10.31 3.10 -2.54
CA SER A 15 9.73 3.81 -3.68
C SER A 15 8.23 3.57 -3.80
N VAL A 16 7.50 4.59 -4.25
CA VAL A 16 6.08 4.48 -4.58
C VAL A 16 5.89 3.49 -5.72
N ASP A 17 5.00 2.50 -5.55
CA ASP A 17 4.67 1.57 -6.63
C ASP A 17 3.58 2.18 -7.52
N ALA A 18 3.87 2.30 -8.83
CA ALA A 18 2.93 2.85 -9.81
C ALA A 18 1.68 1.97 -10.00
N ARG A 19 1.74 0.68 -9.63
CA ARG A 19 0.64 -0.28 -9.77
C ARG A 19 -0.15 -0.32 -8.47
N PHE A 20 -0.98 0.70 -8.19
CA PHE A 20 -1.69 0.79 -6.90
C PHE A 20 -2.37 -0.51 -6.45
N GLY A 21 -3.21 -1.14 -7.29
CA GLY A 21 -3.93 -2.37 -6.94
C GLY A 21 -3.05 -3.62 -6.77
N ARG A 22 -1.79 -3.57 -7.22
CA ARG A 22 -0.83 -4.70 -7.19
C ARG A 22 0.52 -4.29 -6.59
N CYS A 23 0.53 -3.22 -5.80
CA CYS A 23 1.72 -2.83 -5.06
C CYS A 23 2.09 -3.94 -4.06
N GLN A 24 3.31 -3.94 -3.55
CA GLN A 24 3.72 -4.95 -2.58
C GLN A 24 3.10 -4.67 -1.21
N TYR A 25 3.05 -3.40 -0.82
CA TYR A 25 2.53 -2.94 0.46
C TYR A 25 1.70 -1.68 0.29
N PHE A 26 0.69 -1.51 1.14
CA PHE A 26 0.04 -0.23 1.39
C PHE A 26 0.63 0.37 2.67
N ILE A 27 1.21 1.56 2.57
CA ILE A 27 1.60 2.35 3.74
C ILE A 27 0.43 3.25 4.11
N ILE A 28 -0.08 3.12 5.34
CA ILE A 28 -1.12 3.99 5.88
C ILE A 28 -0.47 4.93 6.88
N ILE A 29 -0.54 6.25 6.64
CA ILE A 29 0.09 7.28 7.48
C ILE A 29 -0.96 8.22 8.09
N GLU A 30 -0.76 8.58 9.36
CA GLU A 30 -1.45 9.66 10.06
C GLU A 30 -0.50 10.87 10.20
N PRO A 31 -0.59 11.85 9.30
CA PRO A 31 0.39 12.94 9.22
C PRO A 31 0.43 13.85 10.46
N GLY A 32 -0.63 13.85 11.28
CA GLY A 32 -0.66 14.61 12.53
C GLY A 32 0.16 13.98 13.67
N MET A 33 0.41 12.67 13.61
CA MET A 33 1.20 11.93 14.63
C MET A 33 2.52 11.39 14.07
N MET A 34 2.73 11.48 12.75
CA MET A 34 3.82 10.82 12.02
C MET A 34 3.88 9.30 12.25
N GLU A 35 2.75 8.70 12.63
CA GLU A 35 2.60 7.26 12.75
C GLU A 35 2.27 6.66 11.38
N PHE A 36 2.88 5.52 11.06
CA PHE A 36 2.55 4.76 9.87
C PHE A 36 2.55 3.26 10.15
N GLU A 37 1.77 2.54 9.34
CA GLU A 37 1.78 1.08 9.28
C GLU A 37 1.95 0.61 7.84
N ALA A 38 2.66 -0.49 7.64
CA ALA A 38 2.81 -1.14 6.34
C ALA A 38 1.99 -2.43 6.30
N ILE A 39 1.05 -2.50 5.37
CA ILE A 39 0.13 -3.64 5.20
C ILE A 39 0.50 -4.37 3.91
N PRO A 40 0.86 -5.67 3.95
CA PRO A 40 1.13 -6.44 2.73
C PRO A 40 -0.12 -6.55 1.87
N ASN A 41 0.03 -6.40 0.55
CA ASN A 41 -1.08 -6.50 -0.39
C ASN A 41 -1.24 -7.93 -0.93
N PRO A 42 -2.29 -8.67 -0.52
CA PRO A 42 -2.51 -10.04 -1.00
C PRO A 42 -2.83 -10.09 -2.50
N SER A 43 -3.27 -8.97 -3.09
CA SER A 43 -3.66 -8.89 -4.50
C SER A 43 -2.48 -8.80 -5.47
N ILE A 44 -1.23 -8.86 -4.98
CA ILE A 44 -0.03 -8.83 -5.83
C ILE A 44 -0.04 -9.94 -6.90
N THR A 45 -0.61 -11.11 -6.58
CA THR A 45 -0.71 -12.27 -7.48
C THR A 45 -2.04 -12.35 -8.23
N ALA A 46 -2.91 -11.33 -8.15
CA ALA A 46 -4.20 -11.37 -8.82
C ALA A 46 -4.02 -11.50 -10.35
N THR A 47 -4.66 -12.48 -10.97
CA THR A 47 -4.56 -12.69 -12.42
C THR A 47 -5.30 -11.58 -13.20
N HIS A 48 -6.41 -11.07 -12.66
CA HIS A 48 -7.31 -10.11 -13.33
C HIS A 48 -7.39 -8.74 -12.62
N GLY A 49 -8.56 -8.12 -12.56
CA GLY A 49 -8.73 -6.89 -11.78
C GLY A 49 -8.57 -7.17 -10.28
N ALA A 50 -7.71 -6.42 -9.60
CA ALA A 50 -7.54 -6.44 -8.15
C ALA A 50 -8.57 -5.52 -7.45
N GLY A 51 -9.80 -5.52 -7.96
CA GLY A 51 -10.90 -4.69 -7.44
C GLY A 51 -11.43 -5.24 -6.11
N ILE A 52 -12.70 -4.96 -5.81
CA ILE A 52 -13.33 -5.47 -4.60
C ILE A 52 -13.28 -7.01 -4.54
N GLN A 53 -12.86 -7.57 -3.41
CA GLN A 53 -12.96 -8.99 -3.10
C GLN A 53 -13.81 -9.14 -1.83
N THR A 54 -14.71 -10.13 -1.82
CA THR A 54 -15.67 -10.40 -0.73
C THR A 54 -15.03 -11.19 0.40
#